data_AF-A0AAD4GUT8-F1
#
_entry.id   AF-A0AAD4GUT8-F1
#
_cell.length_a   1.000
_cell.length_b   1.000
_cell.length_c   1.000
_cell.angle_alpha   90.00
_cell.angle_beta   90.00
_cell.angle_gamma   90.00
#
_symmetry.space_group_name_H-M   'P 1'
#
loop_
_entity.id
_entity.type
_entity.pdbx_description
1 polymer ?
#
loop_
_entity_poly.entity_id
_entity_poly.type
_entity_poly.pdbx_seq_one_letter_code
_entity_poly.pdbx_strand_id
1 'polypeptide(L)'
;MDEATLAEVRILKHLSGPEYPPRRFHRADQRHLGGAFQDNRVVPFEGIQVMTLEEPQQKLLWNLIKLGLEYLPSAALAAKVAEIELHWRDTYFCWIGGRGAGDAFYYKIYSPVTMIEFDHHTGVFLNNKEPLPFHIHTLVRTPNGNDYGKELLRHYQNRTHS
;
A
#
# COMPACT_ATOMS: atom_id res chain seq x y z
N MET A 1 -13.26 -16.31 -5.04
CA MET A 1 -13.02 -15.91 -3.65
C MET A 1 -14.30 -16.13 -2.87
N ASP A 2 -14.25 -17.02 -1.88
CA ASP A 2 -15.35 -17.31 -0.96
C ASP A 2 -15.61 -16.15 0.02
N GLU A 3 -16.70 -16.24 0.79
CA GLU A 3 -17.11 -15.21 1.73
C GLU A 3 -16.19 -15.08 2.95
N ALA A 4 -15.56 -16.16 3.40
CA ALA A 4 -14.66 -16.14 4.55
C ALA A 4 -13.37 -15.38 4.21
N THR A 5 -12.74 -15.73 3.08
CA THR A 5 -11.59 -15.02 2.53
C THR A 5 -11.92 -13.54 2.28
N LEU A 6 -13.13 -13.26 1.79
CA LEU A 6 -13.57 -11.88 1.58
C LEU A 6 -13.67 -11.08 2.87
N ALA A 7 -14.15 -11.70 3.96
CA ALA A 7 -14.26 -11.04 5.25
C ALA A 7 -12.89 -10.68 5.85
N GLU A 8 -11.86 -11.48 5.56
CA GLU A 8 -10.47 -11.16 5.95
C GLU A 8 -9.84 -10.08 5.07
N VAL A 9 -10.08 -10.13 3.75
CA VAL A 9 -9.56 -9.13 2.80
C VAL A 9 -10.18 -7.75 3.04
N ARG A 10 -11.50 -7.68 3.20
CA ARG A 10 -12.25 -6.42 3.28
C ARG A 10 -12.42 -5.97 4.73
N ILE A 11 -11.45 -5.20 5.20
CA ILE A 11 -11.38 -4.78 6.61
C ILE A 11 -12.42 -3.71 6.98
N LEU A 12 -12.90 -2.92 6.01
CA LEU A 12 -13.96 -1.92 6.22
C LEU A 12 -14.88 -1.85 4.99
N LYS A 13 -16.19 -1.69 5.24
CA LYS A 13 -17.19 -1.66 4.17
C LYS A 13 -17.23 -0.32 3.44
N HIS A 14 -17.06 0.78 4.16
CA HIS A 14 -17.18 2.14 3.64
C HIS A 14 -15.82 2.85 3.63
N LEU A 15 -15.65 3.86 2.77
CA LEU A 15 -14.42 4.67 2.69
C LEU A 15 -14.34 5.76 3.77
N SER A 16 -15.39 5.92 4.54
CA SER A 16 -15.50 6.82 5.69
C SER A 16 -16.62 6.29 6.59
N GLY A 17 -16.57 6.60 7.88
CA GLY A 17 -17.62 6.22 8.81
C GLY A 17 -17.13 6.13 10.26
N PRO A 18 -18.05 5.99 11.22
CA PRO A 18 -17.72 5.89 12.64
C PRO A 18 -16.93 4.62 13.01
N GLU A 19 -16.91 3.61 12.14
CA GLU A 19 -16.15 2.37 12.32
C GLU A 19 -14.63 2.54 12.12
N TYR A 20 -14.19 3.68 11.60
CA TYR A 20 -12.78 3.93 11.35
C TYR A 20 -12.02 4.11 12.66
N PRO A 21 -10.94 3.32 12.90
CA PRO A 21 -10.08 3.59 14.03
C PRO A 21 -9.34 4.92 13.80
N PRO A 22 -9.01 5.68 14.87
CA PRO A 22 -8.39 7.00 14.75
C PRO A 22 -7.14 7.06 13.85
N ARG A 23 -6.40 5.94 13.74
CA ARG A 23 -5.18 5.85 12.92
C ARG A 23 -5.42 5.67 11.41
N ARG A 24 -6.66 5.42 10.96
CA ARG A 24 -6.96 4.96 9.59
C ARG A 24 -7.42 6.06 8.65
N PHE A 25 -7.69 7.25 9.17
CA PHE A 25 -8.07 8.41 8.38
C PHE A 25 -7.20 9.62 8.72
N HIS A 26 -6.63 10.23 7.70
CA HIS A 26 -5.92 11.51 7.79
C HIS A 26 -6.66 12.55 6.95
N ARG A 27 -6.75 13.79 7.41
CA ARG A 27 -7.51 14.83 6.69
C ARG A 27 -6.93 15.14 5.30
N ALA A 28 -5.60 15.09 5.15
CA ALA A 28 -4.94 15.40 3.87
C ALA A 28 -4.72 14.16 3.00
N ASP A 29 -4.34 13.03 3.61
CA ASP A 29 -3.98 11.80 2.88
C ASP A 29 -5.11 10.76 2.86
N GLN A 30 -6.24 11.07 3.48
CA GLN A 30 -7.44 10.22 3.59
C GLN A 30 -7.09 8.84 4.16
N ARG A 31 -7.19 7.77 3.37
CA ARG A 31 -6.92 6.41 3.87
C ARG A 31 -5.45 6.01 3.70
N HIS A 32 -4.62 6.82 3.06
CA HIS A 32 -3.19 6.53 2.95
C HIS A 32 -2.50 6.59 4.31
N LEU A 33 -1.72 5.55 4.61
CA LEU A 33 -0.95 5.45 5.84
C LEU A 33 0.49 5.92 5.66
N GLY A 34 1.04 5.76 4.46
CA GLY A 34 2.37 6.21 4.05
C GLY A 34 2.37 7.53 3.28
N GLY A 35 1.35 8.37 3.48
CA GLY A 35 1.20 9.68 2.83
C GLY A 35 2.30 10.69 3.22
N ALA A 36 2.05 11.97 2.97
CA ALA A 36 3.02 13.02 3.32
C ALA A 36 3.25 13.08 4.84
N PHE A 37 4.50 13.34 5.26
CA PHE A 37 4.90 13.48 6.67
C PHE A 37 4.66 12.23 7.54
N GLN A 38 4.55 11.04 6.94
CA GLN A 38 4.40 9.76 7.64
C GLN A 38 5.71 8.94 7.63
N ASP A 39 6.84 9.64 7.65
CA ASP A 39 8.16 9.02 7.53
C ASP A 39 8.43 8.06 8.69
N ASN A 40 8.90 6.85 8.37
CA ASN A 40 9.14 5.76 9.33
C ASN A 40 7.95 5.40 10.22
N ARG A 41 6.72 5.76 9.82
CA ARG A 41 5.53 5.34 10.54
C ARG A 41 5.49 3.82 10.60
N VAL A 42 5.38 3.30 11.82
CA VAL A 42 5.09 1.88 12.03
C VAL A 42 3.63 1.63 11.68
N VAL A 43 3.41 0.96 10.56
CA VAL A 43 2.09 0.58 10.07
C VAL A 43 1.83 -0.88 10.47
N PRO A 44 0.69 -1.20 11.10
CA PRO A 44 0.30 -2.59 11.30
C PRO A 44 0.00 -3.30 9.98
N PHE A 45 0.35 -4.59 9.91
CA PHE A 45 -0.19 -5.48 8.89
C PHE A 45 -1.70 -5.61 9.08
N GLU A 46 -2.43 -5.61 7.97
CA GLU A 46 -3.89 -5.61 7.96
C GLU A 46 -4.37 -6.50 6.80
N GLY A 47 -5.54 -7.11 6.99
CA GLY A 47 -6.16 -7.99 6.01
C GLY A 47 -5.56 -9.38 6.03
N ILE A 48 -5.47 -10.00 4.85
CA ILE A 48 -5.09 -11.40 4.69
C ILE A 48 -3.63 -11.54 4.32
N GLN A 49 -2.97 -12.59 4.81
CA GLN A 49 -1.63 -12.96 4.37
C GLN A 49 -1.69 -13.56 2.95
N VAL A 50 -0.87 -13.05 2.03
CA VAL A 50 -1.02 -13.38 0.60
C VAL A 50 -0.83 -14.87 0.32
N MET A 51 0.00 -15.57 1.08
CA MET A 51 0.20 -17.01 0.94
C MET A 51 -1.04 -17.87 1.21
N THR A 52 -2.06 -17.35 1.88
CA THR A 52 -3.32 -18.08 2.12
C THR A 52 -4.31 -17.93 0.96
N LEU A 53 -4.04 -17.02 0.02
CA LEU A 53 -4.85 -16.85 -1.18
C LEU A 53 -4.57 -17.94 -2.22
N GLU A 54 -5.53 -18.16 -3.11
CA GLU A 54 -5.35 -19.08 -4.24
C GLU A 54 -4.29 -18.55 -5.22
N GLU A 55 -3.61 -19.46 -5.91
CA GLU A 55 -2.53 -19.12 -6.84
C GLU A 55 -2.90 -18.04 -7.89
N PRO A 56 -4.11 -18.03 -8.49
CA PRO A 56 -4.51 -16.96 -9.41
C PRO A 56 -4.63 -15.58 -8.73
N GLN A 57 -5.05 -15.53 -7.46
CA GLN A 57 -5.19 -14.30 -6.69
C GLN A 57 -3.80 -13.78 -6.29
N GLN A 58 -2.89 -14.68 -5.90
CA GLN A 58 -1.50 -14.33 -5.65
C GLN A 58 -0.83 -13.74 -6.90
N LYS A 59 -1.06 -14.35 -8.07
CA LYS A 59 -0.58 -13.82 -9.37
C LYS A 59 -1.11 -12.42 -9.66
N LEU A 60 -2.38 -12.15 -9.34
CA LEU A 60 -2.96 -10.80 -9.52
C LEU A 60 -2.28 -9.77 -8.61
N LEU A 61 -2.08 -10.10 -7.33
CA LEU A 61 -1.37 -9.21 -6.40
C LEU A 61 0.08 -8.98 -6.82
N TRP A 62 0.73 -10.01 -7.37
CA TRP A 62 2.06 -9.89 -7.93
C TRP A 62 2.13 -8.91 -9.10
N ASN A 63 1.13 -8.96 -9.99
CA ASN A 63 1.02 -8.02 -11.10
C ASN A 63 0.80 -6.58 -10.60
N LEU A 64 0.00 -6.38 -9.56
CA LEU A 64 -0.18 -5.05 -8.94
C LEU A 64 1.12 -4.52 -8.33
N ILE A 65 1.92 -5.39 -7.69
CA ILE A 65 3.24 -5.00 -7.19
C ILE A 65 4.15 -4.55 -8.33
N LYS A 66 4.23 -5.34 -9.40
CA LYS A 66 5.04 -4.99 -10.57
C LYS A 66 4.61 -3.66 -11.16
N LEU A 67 3.31 -3.48 -11.39
CA LEU A 67 2.73 -2.23 -11.89
C LEU A 67 3.12 -1.04 -11.02
N GLY A 68 3.02 -1.18 -9.68
CA GLY A 68 3.43 -0.13 -8.75
C GLY A 68 4.92 0.23 -8.82
N LEU A 69 5.77 -0.70 -9.28
CA LEU A 69 7.22 -0.55 -9.37
C LEU A 69 7.75 -0.24 -10.77
N GLU A 70 6.89 -0.18 -11.79
CA GLU A 70 7.28 0.00 -13.20
C GLU A 70 8.06 1.30 -13.47
N TYR A 71 7.99 2.28 -12.56
CA TYR A 71 8.78 3.51 -12.65
C TYR A 71 10.28 3.30 -12.38
N LEU A 72 10.68 2.16 -11.81
CA LEU A 72 12.07 1.85 -11.51
C LEU A 72 12.85 1.42 -12.77
N PRO A 73 14.10 1.87 -12.94
CA PRO A 73 14.99 1.33 -13.98
C PRO A 73 15.17 -0.18 -13.82
N SER A 74 15.40 -0.89 -14.93
CA SER A 74 15.38 -2.36 -15.00
C SER A 74 16.19 -3.07 -13.91
N ALA A 75 17.42 -2.64 -13.64
CA ALA A 75 18.27 -3.24 -12.61
C ALA A 75 17.73 -3.01 -11.19
N ALA A 76 17.22 -1.81 -10.90
CA ALA A 76 16.61 -1.49 -9.62
C ALA A 76 15.28 -2.23 -9.43
N LEU A 77 14.47 -2.33 -10.49
CA LEU A 77 13.24 -3.12 -10.50
C LEU A 77 13.54 -4.59 -10.20
N ALA A 78 14.52 -5.20 -10.89
CA ALA A 78 14.89 -6.59 -10.66
C ALA A 78 15.33 -6.85 -9.21
N ALA A 79 16.17 -5.95 -8.65
CA ALA A 79 16.59 -6.05 -7.26
C ALA A 79 15.41 -5.91 -6.28
N LYS A 80 14.50 -4.95 -6.53
CA LYS A 80 13.33 -4.72 -5.68
C LYS A 80 12.34 -5.88 -5.73
N VAL A 81 12.11 -6.44 -6.91
CA VAL A 81 11.27 -7.62 -7.11
C VAL A 81 11.84 -8.81 -6.35
N ALA A 82 13.14 -9.11 -6.51
CA ALA A 82 13.79 -10.20 -5.79
C ALA A 82 13.71 -10.03 -4.26
N GLU A 83 13.87 -8.81 -3.75
CA GLU A 83 13.70 -8.51 -2.32
C GLU A 83 12.27 -8.82 -1.84
N ILE A 84 11.25 -8.42 -2.59
CA ILE A 84 9.85 -8.69 -2.24
C ILE A 84 9.55 -10.19 -2.29
N GLU A 85 10.09 -10.93 -3.27
CA GLU A 85 9.92 -12.40 -3.38
C GLU A 85 10.37 -13.12 -2.11
N LEU A 86 11.51 -12.70 -1.51
CA LEU A 86 12.02 -13.27 -0.27
C LEU A 86 11.05 -13.10 0.91
N HIS A 87 10.24 -12.04 0.88
CA HIS A 87 9.26 -11.70 1.91
C HIS A 87 7.81 -11.99 1.50
N TRP A 88 7.60 -12.79 0.45
CA TRP A 88 6.25 -13.07 -0.04
C TRP A 88 5.36 -13.73 1.03
N ARG A 89 5.96 -14.58 1.88
CA ARG A 89 5.27 -15.18 3.02
C ARG A 89 4.79 -14.15 4.04
N ASP A 90 5.52 -13.07 4.24
CA ASP A 90 5.18 -12.03 5.21
C ASP A 90 4.48 -10.83 4.53
N THR A 91 3.87 -11.06 3.36
CA THR A 91 3.12 -10.02 2.63
C THR A 91 1.64 -10.14 2.92
N TYR A 92 0.99 -8.99 3.14
CA TYR A 92 -0.43 -8.87 3.48
C TYR A 92 -1.16 -8.01 2.46
N PHE A 93 -2.44 -8.30 2.27
CA PHE A 93 -3.34 -7.55 1.40
C PHE A 93 -4.61 -7.16 2.16
N CYS A 94 -5.00 -5.89 2.08
CA CYS A 94 -6.30 -5.44 2.56
C CYS A 94 -7.02 -4.54 1.57
N TRP A 95 -8.34 -4.51 1.71
CA TRP A 95 -9.27 -3.75 0.90
C TRP A 95 -10.25 -2.97 1.78
N ILE A 96 -10.60 -1.77 1.36
CA ILE A 96 -11.65 -0.96 1.98
C ILE A 96 -12.57 -0.39 0.88
N GLY A 97 -13.87 -0.34 1.15
CA GLY A 97 -14.84 0.28 0.25
C GLY A 97 -15.54 -0.72 -0.67
N GLY A 98 -16.05 -0.24 -1.79
CA GLY A 98 -16.85 -1.04 -2.72
C GLY A 98 -16.01 -2.00 -3.56
N ARG A 99 -16.67 -2.87 -4.33
CA ARG A 99 -16.04 -3.94 -5.13
C ARG A 99 -16.67 -4.10 -6.52
N GLY A 100 -17.76 -3.39 -6.79
CA GLY A 100 -18.42 -3.36 -8.07
C GLY A 100 -17.64 -2.53 -9.09
N ALA A 101 -17.95 -2.74 -10.36
CA ALA A 101 -17.46 -1.86 -11.42
C ALA A 101 -17.98 -0.44 -11.18
N GLY A 102 -17.08 0.53 -11.01
CA GLY A 102 -17.43 1.92 -10.71
C GLY A 102 -17.53 2.24 -9.22
N ASP A 103 -17.22 1.31 -8.32
CA ASP A 103 -17.12 1.63 -6.90
C ASP A 103 -15.81 2.34 -6.58
N ALA A 104 -15.86 3.27 -5.64
CA ALA A 104 -14.65 3.79 -5.00
C ALA A 104 -14.15 2.79 -3.95
N PHE A 105 -12.83 2.64 -3.89
CA PHE A 105 -12.14 1.73 -2.99
C PHE A 105 -10.73 2.21 -2.63
N TYR A 106 -10.17 1.55 -1.62
CA TYR A 106 -8.78 1.58 -1.23
C TYR A 106 -8.23 0.15 -1.17
N TYR A 107 -6.96 -0.05 -1.52
CA TYR A 107 -6.24 -1.26 -1.17
C TYR A 107 -4.83 -0.97 -0.69
N LYS A 108 -4.27 -1.94 0.05
CA LYS A 108 -2.87 -1.95 0.48
C LYS A 108 -2.26 -3.33 0.31
N ILE A 109 -1.11 -3.37 -0.37
CA ILE A 109 -0.21 -4.52 -0.37
C ILE A 109 0.98 -4.14 0.50
N TYR A 110 1.25 -4.91 1.54
CA TYR A 110 2.24 -4.53 2.54
C TYR A 110 3.08 -5.72 3.00
N SER A 111 4.39 -5.61 2.82
CA SER A 111 5.42 -6.53 3.29
C SER A 111 6.43 -5.78 4.17
N PRO A 112 7.37 -6.48 4.83
CA PRO A 112 8.46 -5.85 5.57
C PRO A 112 9.29 -4.86 4.75
N VAL A 113 9.36 -5.04 3.42
CA VAL A 113 10.26 -4.31 2.52
C VAL A 113 9.54 -3.37 1.54
N THR A 114 8.22 -3.48 1.39
CA THR A 114 7.44 -2.65 0.46
C THR A 114 6.02 -2.45 0.95
N MET A 115 5.53 -1.22 0.87
CA MET A 115 4.12 -0.88 1.02
C MET A 115 3.64 -0.18 -0.24
N ILE A 116 2.60 -0.72 -0.87
CA ILE A 116 1.91 -0.13 -2.02
C ILE A 116 0.48 0.14 -1.58
N GLU A 117 0.05 1.39 -1.72
CA GLU A 117 -1.32 1.79 -1.44
C GLU A 117 -1.94 2.44 -2.68
N PHE A 118 -3.26 2.25 -2.78
CA PHE A 118 -4.12 2.89 -3.76
C PHE A 118 -5.34 3.40 -3.03
N ASP A 119 -5.77 4.63 -3.31
CA ASP A 119 -6.94 5.24 -2.71
C ASP A 119 -7.70 6.12 -3.69
N HIS A 120 -9.02 6.01 -3.69
CA HIS A 120 -9.88 7.01 -4.27
C HIS A 120 -10.13 8.13 -3.25
N HIS A 121 -9.74 9.36 -3.57
CA HIS A 121 -9.87 10.50 -2.66
C HIS A 121 -11.16 11.29 -2.91
N THR A 122 -11.71 11.89 -1.86
CA THR A 122 -12.63 13.04 -2.03
C THR A 122 -11.91 14.18 -2.76
N GLY A 123 -12.66 15.04 -3.44
CA GLY A 123 -12.09 16.20 -4.10
C GLY A 123 -11.57 17.22 -3.09
N VAL A 124 -10.28 17.57 -3.18
CA VAL A 124 -9.76 18.79 -2.51
C VAL A 124 -9.91 20.00 -3.44
N PHE A 125 -9.69 19.79 -4.74
CA PHE A 125 -9.89 20.78 -5.83
C PHE A 125 -11.03 20.41 -6.78
N LEU A 126 -11.76 19.35 -6.46
CA LEU A 126 -12.91 18.85 -7.23
C LEU A 126 -14.17 18.98 -6.37
N ASN A 127 -15.33 19.18 -7.00
CA ASN A 127 -16.60 19.42 -6.28
C ASN A 127 -17.21 18.17 -5.62
N ASN A 128 -16.57 16.99 -5.71
CA ASN A 128 -17.09 15.78 -5.09
C ASN A 128 -16.79 15.73 -3.59
N LYS A 129 -17.87 15.70 -2.80
CA LYS A 129 -17.80 15.56 -1.34
C LYS A 129 -17.43 14.13 -0.89
N GLU A 130 -17.80 13.14 -1.70
CA GLU A 130 -17.52 11.73 -1.44
C GLU A 130 -16.40 11.20 -2.35
N PRO A 131 -15.65 10.16 -1.92
CA PRO A 131 -14.68 9.49 -2.76
C PRO A 131 -15.34 8.90 -4.01
N LEU A 132 -14.76 9.15 -5.18
CA LEU A 132 -15.27 8.63 -6.45
C LEU A 132 -14.14 8.06 -7.31
N PRO A 133 -14.44 7.14 -8.25
CA PRO A 133 -13.41 6.38 -9.00
C PRO A 133 -12.46 7.20 -9.88
N PHE A 134 -12.68 8.51 -10.01
CA PHE A 134 -11.92 9.38 -10.93
C PHE A 134 -10.79 10.16 -10.25
N HIS A 135 -10.70 10.17 -8.92
CA HIS A 135 -9.65 10.89 -8.20
C HIS A 135 -8.76 9.89 -7.46
N ILE A 136 -7.73 9.43 -8.16
CA ILE A 136 -6.87 8.33 -7.73
C ILE A 136 -5.57 8.88 -7.16
N HIS A 137 -5.16 8.32 -6.03
CA HIS A 137 -3.84 8.48 -5.45
C HIS A 137 -3.22 7.11 -5.30
N THR A 138 -1.94 6.99 -5.65
CA THR A 138 -1.14 5.80 -5.43
C THR A 138 0.17 6.18 -4.76
N LEU A 139 0.71 5.27 -3.95
CA LEU A 139 2.02 5.44 -3.37
C LEU A 139 2.75 4.12 -3.25
N VAL A 140 4.08 4.22 -3.29
CA VAL A 140 5.00 3.13 -2.96
C VAL A 140 5.97 3.64 -1.91
N ARG A 141 6.10 2.91 -0.80
CA ARG A 141 7.02 3.20 0.29
C ARG A 141 7.88 1.98 0.58
N THR A 142 9.13 2.23 0.94
CA THR A 142 9.96 1.21 1.58
C THR A 142 9.85 1.42 3.10
N PRO A 143 9.26 0.47 3.84
CA PRO A 143 9.02 0.60 5.29
C PRO A 143 10.30 0.57 6.12
N ASN A 144 10.20 0.94 7.39
CA ASN A 144 11.19 0.64 8.44
C ASN A 144 12.64 1.02 8.11
N GLY A 145 12.88 2.27 7.69
CA GLY A 145 14.25 2.85 7.64
C GLY A 145 14.74 3.30 6.27
N ASN A 146 13.96 3.18 5.19
CA ASN A 146 14.38 3.70 3.88
C ASN A 146 13.76 5.06 3.55
N ASP A 147 14.12 5.99 4.42
CA ASP A 147 13.68 7.37 4.57
C ASP A 147 14.43 8.28 3.61
N TYR A 148 13.93 8.44 2.37
CA TYR A 148 14.42 9.48 1.43
C TYR A 148 15.95 9.49 1.24
N GLY A 149 16.58 8.31 1.25
CA GLY A 149 18.03 8.18 1.11
C GLY A 149 18.82 8.48 2.38
N LYS A 150 18.22 8.58 3.57
CA LYS A 150 18.94 8.73 4.85
C LYS A 150 19.89 7.57 5.12
N GLU A 151 19.48 6.34 4.78
CA GLU A 151 20.38 5.19 4.91
C GLU A 151 21.53 5.24 3.88
N LEU A 152 21.23 5.67 2.65
CA LEU A 152 22.26 5.94 1.65
C LEU A 152 23.23 7.04 2.10
N LEU A 153 22.71 8.10 2.73
CA LEU A 153 23.50 9.19 3.31
C LEU A 153 24.38 8.69 4.44
N ARG A 154 23.84 7.85 5.34
CA ARG A 154 24.60 7.19 6.41
C ARG A 154 25.74 6.35 5.83
N HIS A 155 25.46 5.54 4.80
CA HIS A 155 26.48 4.77 4.11
C HIS A 155 27.55 5.66 3.46
N TYR A 156 27.17 6.75 2.80
CA TYR A 156 28.10 7.70 2.20
C TYR A 156 29.01 8.36 3.25
N GLN A 157 28.42 8.85 4.35
CA GLN A 157 29.17 9.47 5.45
C GLN A 157 30.18 8.50 6.07
N ASN A 158 29.79 7.23 6.27
CA ASN A 158 30.68 6.21 6.81
C ASN A 158 31.83 5.84 5.84
N ARG A 159 31.64 5.99 4.53
CA ARG A 159 32.69 5.75 3.53
C ARG A 159 33.69 6.90 3.40
N THR A 160 33.28 8.14 3.68
CA THR A 160 34.12 9.34 3.54
C THR A 160 34.89 9.71 4.81
N HIS A 161 34.55 9.10 5.95
CA HIS A 161 35.23 9.29 7.24
C HIS A 161 36.09 8.07 7.64
N SER A 162 36.52 7.27 6.67
CA SER A 162 37.56 6.23 6.82
C SER A 162 38.76 6.57 5.95
#